data_AF-A0A933KH65-F1
#
_entry.id   AF-A0A933KH65-F1
#
_cell.length_a   1.000
_cell.length_b   1.000
_cell.length_c   1.000
_cell.angle_alpha   90.00
_cell.angle_beta   90.00
_cell.angle_gamma   90.00
#
_symmetry.space_group_name_H-M   'P 1'
#
loop_
_entity.id
_entity.type
_entity.pdbx_description
1 polymer ?
#
loop_
_entity_poly.entity_id
_entity_poly.type
_entity_poly.pdbx_seq_one_letter_code
_entity_poly.pdbx_strand_id
1 'polypeptide(L)'
;MTLKPIELKARIADFSSLLKGGPLATRAFVEAFGNAVDAEDSEQSYFPEFLEDFKSETGSILDKIRVTVNALASGAAVDQPQLAEAFRFCHMMKGSAATMGFNRLSYLAHGLERAFEELKEKRLSPTNDLVQVLQEGFALVEELLRSMA
;
A
#
# COMPACT_ATOMS: atom_id res chain seq x y z
N MET A 1 12.24 15.23 -7.23
CA MET A 1 10.94 15.91 -7.44
C MET A 1 9.95 15.21 -6.54
N THR A 2 9.73 15.74 -5.35
CA THR A 2 8.86 15.12 -4.33
C THR A 2 7.41 15.26 -4.78
N LEU A 3 6.65 14.16 -4.74
CA LEU A 3 5.20 14.17 -4.95
C LEU A 3 4.59 15.25 -4.07
N LYS A 4 3.91 16.24 -4.66
CA LYS A 4 3.32 17.29 -3.85
C LYS A 4 2.13 16.71 -3.09
N PRO A 5 1.91 17.06 -1.81
CA PRO A 5 0.77 16.56 -1.04
C PRO A 5 -0.58 16.69 -1.76
N ILE A 6 -0.76 17.74 -2.56
CA ILE A 6 -1.97 18.01 -3.36
C ILE A 6 -2.22 16.95 -4.45
N GLU A 7 -1.18 16.45 -5.11
CA GLU A 7 -1.28 15.43 -6.17
C GLU A 7 -1.68 14.08 -5.56
N LEU A 8 -1.16 13.77 -4.38
CA LEU A 8 -1.53 12.58 -3.60
C LEU A 8 -2.99 12.67 -3.10
N LYS A 9 -3.43 13.84 -2.60
CA LYS A 9 -4.83 14.06 -2.17
C LYS A 9 -5.81 13.84 -3.33
N ALA A 10 -5.49 14.34 -4.53
CA ALA A 10 -6.37 14.27 -5.69
C ALA A 10 -6.58 12.82 -6.16
N ARG A 11 -5.50 12.03 -6.28
CA ARG A 11 -5.60 10.59 -6.64
C ARG A 11 -6.41 9.80 -5.60
N ILE A 12 -6.32 10.18 -4.34
CA ILE A 12 -7.06 9.49 -3.25
C ILE A 12 -8.54 9.87 -3.21
N ALA A 13 -8.89 11.11 -3.60
CA ALA A 13 -10.29 11.48 -3.83
C ALA A 13 -10.91 10.64 -4.97
N ASP A 14 -10.16 10.34 -6.02
CA ASP A 14 -10.62 9.46 -7.11
C ASP A 14 -10.87 8.02 -6.60
N PHE A 15 -10.06 7.50 -5.68
CA PHE A 15 -10.35 6.19 -5.04
C PHE A 15 -11.63 6.21 -4.20
N SER A 16 -11.89 7.29 -3.46
CA SER A 16 -13.14 7.39 -2.70
C SER A 16 -14.38 7.29 -3.60
N SER A 17 -14.27 7.74 -4.85
CA SER A 17 -15.33 7.67 -5.84
C SER A 17 -15.51 6.26 -6.41
N LEU A 18 -14.41 5.53 -6.68
CA LEU A 18 -14.40 4.12 -7.09
C LEU A 18 -15.01 3.20 -6.03
N LEU A 19 -15.00 3.64 -4.77
CA LEU A 19 -15.39 2.85 -3.61
C LEU A 19 -16.78 3.19 -3.06
N LYS A 20 -17.51 4.12 -3.69
CA LYS A 20 -18.93 4.38 -3.38
C LYS A 20 -19.80 3.20 -3.81
N GLY A 21 -20.14 2.34 -2.84
CA GLY A 21 -21.06 1.21 -3.01
C GLY A 21 -20.40 -0.19 -3.01
N GLY A 22 -19.08 -0.27 -2.80
CA GLY A 22 -18.33 -1.54 -2.73
C GLY A 22 -18.44 -2.26 -1.36
N PRO A 23 -17.98 -3.53 -1.26
CA PRO A 23 -18.01 -4.32 -0.03
C PRO A 23 -17.27 -3.64 1.14
N LEU A 24 -17.72 -3.85 2.39
CA LEU A 24 -17.28 -3.16 3.61
C LEU A 24 -15.77 -2.90 3.76
N ALA A 25 -14.90 -3.79 3.28
CA ALA A 25 -13.45 -3.62 3.38
C ALA A 25 -12.88 -2.45 2.54
N THR A 26 -13.63 -1.99 1.53
CA THR A 26 -13.27 -0.78 0.79
C THR A 26 -13.29 0.47 1.66
N ARG A 27 -14.06 0.50 2.75
CA ARG A 27 -14.05 1.63 3.70
C ARG A 27 -12.78 1.71 4.54
N ALA A 28 -12.32 0.59 5.10
CA ALA A 28 -11.08 0.56 5.87
C ALA A 28 -9.86 0.89 5.00
N PHE A 29 -9.89 0.47 3.73
CA PHE A 29 -8.89 0.85 2.75
C PHE A 29 -8.93 2.36 2.43
N VAL A 30 -10.12 2.92 2.18
CA VAL A 30 -10.28 4.39 1.98
C VAL A 30 -9.82 5.17 3.19
N GLU A 31 -10.12 4.70 4.40
CA GLU A 31 -9.75 5.35 5.64
C GLU A 31 -8.23 5.32 5.86
N ALA A 32 -7.56 4.18 5.63
CA ALA A 32 -6.11 4.08 5.68
C ALA A 32 -5.43 5.01 4.67
N PHE A 33 -5.99 5.12 3.45
CA PHE A 33 -5.50 6.03 2.41
C PHE A 33 -5.77 7.50 2.74
N GLY A 34 -6.94 7.83 3.28
CA GLY A 34 -7.25 9.18 3.77
C GLY A 34 -6.30 9.61 4.88
N ASN A 35 -6.01 8.73 5.83
CA ASN A 35 -5.04 8.99 6.91
C ASN A 35 -3.61 9.15 6.37
N ALA A 36 -3.21 8.37 5.36
CA ALA A 36 -1.90 8.51 4.72
C ALA A 36 -1.70 9.87 4.05
N VAL A 37 -2.78 10.48 3.54
CA VAL A 37 -2.77 11.80 2.88
C VAL A 37 -2.54 12.95 3.84
N ASP A 38 -3.12 12.84 5.03
CA ASP A 38 -3.03 13.88 6.06
C ASP A 38 -1.83 13.67 6.98
N ALA A 39 -1.17 12.51 6.91
CA ALA A 39 0.06 12.25 7.61
C ALA A 39 1.22 13.11 7.08
N GLU A 40 2.03 13.61 8.01
CA GLU A 40 3.35 14.17 7.74
C GLU A 40 4.39 13.14 8.18
N ASP A 41 5.46 13.00 7.39
CA ASP A 41 6.58 12.16 7.79
C ASP A 41 7.27 12.79 9.01
N SER A 42 7.69 11.95 9.95
CA SER A 42 8.26 12.40 11.22
C SER A 42 9.74 12.73 11.04
N GLU A 43 10.12 13.99 11.27
CA GLU A 43 11.53 14.38 11.34
C GLU A 43 12.27 13.72 12.53
N GLN A 44 11.52 13.28 13.55
CA GLN A 44 12.07 12.77 14.81
C GLN A 44 12.57 11.32 14.75
N SER A 45 12.25 10.59 13.67
CA SER A 45 12.63 9.18 13.48
C SER A 45 13.25 8.94 12.10
N TYR A 46 13.70 10.00 11.43
CA TYR A 46 14.36 9.90 10.13
C TYR A 46 15.85 9.63 10.30
N PHE A 47 16.31 8.50 9.74
CA PHE A 47 17.71 8.08 9.77
C PHE A 47 18.30 8.12 8.35
N PRO A 48 18.88 9.24 7.91
CA PRO A 48 19.35 9.41 6.54
C PRO A 48 20.42 8.41 6.13
N GLU A 49 21.24 7.94 7.07
CA GLU A 49 22.28 6.94 6.84
C GLU A 49 21.73 5.55 6.45
N PHE A 50 20.48 5.24 6.80
CA PHE A 50 19.82 3.97 6.45
C PHE A 50 18.86 4.11 5.26
N LEU A 51 18.77 5.30 4.65
CA LEU A 51 17.78 5.57 3.61
C LEU A 51 17.92 4.65 2.39
N GLU A 52 19.14 4.46 1.89
CA GLU A 52 19.39 3.65 0.70
C GLU A 52 19.16 2.16 0.95
N ASP A 53 19.54 1.66 2.12
CA ASP A 53 19.24 0.29 2.54
C ASP A 53 17.74 0.07 2.67
N PHE A 54 17.03 1.02 3.30
CA PHE A 54 15.57 1.00 3.40
C PHE A 54 14.90 1.00 2.03
N LYS A 55 15.37 1.84 1.09
CA LYS A 55 14.83 1.91 -0.27
C LYS A 55 15.05 0.61 -1.03
N SER A 56 16.25 0.03 -0.91
CA SER A 56 16.60 -1.25 -1.54
C SER A 56 15.75 -2.39 -1.00
N GLU A 57 15.63 -2.52 0.33
CA GLU A 57 14.81 -3.54 0.98
C GLU A 57 13.33 -3.40 0.62
N THR A 58 12.79 -2.18 0.74
CA THR A 58 11.40 -1.90 0.42
C THR A 58 11.10 -2.16 -1.07
N GLY A 59 12.03 -1.82 -1.97
CA GLY A 59 11.94 -2.16 -3.39
C GLY A 59 11.83 -3.68 -3.62
N SER A 60 12.66 -4.47 -2.95
CA SER A 60 12.60 -5.94 -3.03
C SER A 60 11.28 -6.50 -2.48
N ILE A 61 10.76 -5.94 -1.39
CA ILE A 61 9.45 -6.31 -0.83
C ILE A 61 8.35 -5.99 -1.85
N LEU A 62 8.42 -4.83 -2.50
CA LEU A 62 7.44 -4.43 -3.51
C LEU A 62 7.44 -5.38 -4.70
N ASP A 63 8.60 -5.80 -5.20
CA ASP A 63 8.64 -6.75 -6.32
C ASP A 63 7.95 -8.07 -5.98
N LYS A 64 8.06 -8.53 -4.72
CA LYS A 64 7.40 -9.77 -4.27
C LYS A 64 5.88 -9.62 -4.17
N ILE A 65 5.37 -8.51 -3.62
CA ILE A 65 3.92 -8.27 -3.56
C ILE A 65 3.34 -8.09 -4.96
N ARG A 66 4.09 -7.48 -5.90
CA ARG A 66 3.65 -7.24 -7.28
C ARG A 66 3.28 -8.50 -8.02
N VAL A 67 3.96 -9.61 -7.74
CA VAL A 67 3.61 -10.93 -8.30
C VAL A 67 2.14 -11.28 -8.00
N THR A 68 1.71 -11.10 -6.76
CA THR A 68 0.33 -11.37 -6.33
C THR A 68 -0.66 -10.37 -6.91
N VAL A 69 -0.34 -9.08 -6.90
CA VAL A 69 -1.21 -8.04 -7.50
C VAL A 69 -1.45 -8.30 -8.99
N ASN A 70 -0.39 -8.63 -9.74
CA ASN A 70 -0.49 -8.93 -11.17
C ASN A 70 -1.29 -10.21 -11.44
N ALA A 71 -1.13 -11.24 -10.61
CA ALA A 71 -1.92 -12.46 -10.73
C ALA A 71 -3.41 -12.20 -10.50
N LEU A 72 -3.76 -11.38 -9.50
CA LEU A 72 -5.14 -10.96 -9.29
C LEU A 72 -5.68 -10.15 -10.48
N ALA A 73 -4.87 -9.25 -11.06
CA ALA A 73 -5.25 -8.41 -12.20
C ALA A 73 -5.46 -9.18 -13.50
N SER A 74 -4.72 -10.27 -13.72
CA SER A 74 -4.90 -11.13 -14.88
C SER A 74 -6.04 -12.13 -14.71
N GLY A 75 -6.69 -12.18 -13.54
CA GLY A 75 -7.68 -13.20 -13.20
C GLY A 75 -7.06 -14.59 -12.99
N ALA A 76 -5.74 -14.69 -12.83
CA ALA A 76 -5.08 -15.94 -12.51
C ALA A 76 -5.50 -16.43 -11.12
N ALA A 77 -5.48 -17.75 -10.93
CA ALA A 77 -5.74 -18.32 -9.62
C ALA A 77 -4.62 -17.92 -8.65
N VAL A 78 -5.00 -17.30 -7.53
CA VAL A 78 -4.11 -16.98 -6.42
C VAL A 78 -4.49 -17.84 -5.24
N ASP A 79 -3.52 -18.58 -4.70
CA ASP A 79 -3.75 -19.49 -3.58
C ASP A 79 -3.56 -18.80 -2.21
N GLN A 80 -3.92 -19.53 -1.16
CA GLN A 80 -3.84 -19.06 0.21
C GLN A 80 -2.39 -18.75 0.66
N PRO A 81 -1.38 -19.60 0.36
CA PRO A 81 0.02 -19.27 0.60
C PRO A 81 0.46 -17.94 -0.03
N GLN A 82 0.10 -17.69 -1.29
CA GLN A 82 0.50 -16.47 -2.00
C GLN A 82 -0.15 -15.21 -1.41
N LEU A 83 -1.43 -15.30 -0.98
CA LEU A 83 -2.09 -14.20 -0.25
C LEU A 83 -1.45 -13.95 1.11
N ALA A 84 -1.10 -15.02 1.84
CA ALA A 84 -0.45 -14.92 3.15
C ALA A 84 0.96 -14.31 3.05
N GLU A 85 1.68 -14.62 1.98
CA GLU A 85 2.99 -14.03 1.70
C GLU A 85 2.86 -12.52 1.39
N ALA A 86 1.94 -12.12 0.52
CA ALA A 86 1.68 -10.71 0.23
C ALA A 86 1.28 -9.91 1.48
N PHE A 87 0.41 -10.49 2.34
CA PHE A 87 0.05 -9.93 3.64
C PHE A 87 1.29 -9.68 4.52
N ARG A 88 2.16 -10.70 4.68
CA ARG A 88 3.38 -10.59 5.49
C ARG A 88 4.33 -9.51 4.96
N PHE A 89 4.47 -9.39 3.65
CA PHE A 89 5.32 -8.37 3.03
C PHE A 89 4.78 -6.96 3.26
N CYS A 90 3.46 -6.77 3.16
CA CYS A 90 2.84 -5.48 3.51
C CYS A 90 3.06 -5.14 5.00
N HIS A 91 2.93 -6.12 5.90
CA HIS A 91 3.18 -5.94 7.33
C HIS A 91 4.64 -5.55 7.63
N MET A 92 5.60 -6.21 6.98
CA MET A 92 7.03 -5.89 7.09
C MET A 92 7.31 -4.47 6.61
N MET A 93 6.78 -4.09 5.45
CA MET A 93 6.91 -2.74 4.89
C MET A 93 6.33 -1.67 5.82
N LYS A 94 5.14 -1.91 6.40
CA LYS A 94 4.51 -1.01 7.38
C LYS A 94 5.43 -0.75 8.56
N GLY A 95 5.99 -1.81 9.16
CA GLY A 95 6.87 -1.72 10.32
C GLY A 95 8.19 -1.01 10.00
N SER A 96 8.80 -1.34 8.86
CA SER A 96 10.04 -0.71 8.40
C SER A 96 9.83 0.79 8.14
N ALA A 97 8.75 1.16 7.44
CA ALA A 97 8.40 2.55 7.18
C ALA A 97 8.12 3.34 8.47
N ALA A 98 7.40 2.75 9.43
CA ALA A 98 7.15 3.39 10.73
C ALA A 98 8.45 3.61 11.52
N THR A 99 9.38 2.65 11.47
CA THR A 99 10.69 2.74 12.14
C THR A 99 11.53 3.89 11.57
N MET A 100 11.48 4.08 10.25
CA MET A 100 12.18 5.15 9.54
C MET A 100 11.46 6.51 9.58
N GLY A 101 10.31 6.62 10.25
CA GLY A 101 9.53 7.85 10.33
C GLY A 101 8.71 8.18 9.07
N PHE A 102 8.66 7.29 8.08
CA PHE A 102 7.87 7.45 6.84
C PHE A 102 6.40 7.08 7.07
N ASN A 103 5.70 7.93 7.83
CA ASN A 103 4.32 7.72 8.24
C ASN A 103 3.39 7.51 7.04
N ARG A 104 3.55 8.30 5.96
CA ARG A 104 2.71 8.16 4.76
C ARG A 104 2.80 6.77 4.15
N LEU A 105 4.03 6.29 3.99
CA LEU A 105 4.31 4.95 3.47
C LEU A 105 3.79 3.87 4.42
N SER A 106 3.94 4.06 5.74
CA SER A 106 3.42 3.12 6.74
C SER A 106 1.90 2.99 6.67
N TYR A 107 1.16 4.10 6.54
CA TYR A 107 -0.30 4.07 6.39
C TYR A 107 -0.76 3.39 5.10
N LEU A 108 -0.09 3.65 3.97
CA LEU A 108 -0.40 2.96 2.71
C LEU A 108 -0.13 1.46 2.80
N ALA A 109 1.02 1.06 3.36
CA ALA A 109 1.38 -0.33 3.59
C ALA A 109 0.36 -1.03 4.51
N HIS A 110 -0.16 -0.33 5.52
CA HIS A 110 -1.23 -0.84 6.37
C HIS A 110 -2.55 -1.04 5.59
N GLY A 111 -2.94 -0.12 4.71
CA GLY A 111 -4.10 -0.30 3.84
C GLY A 111 -3.99 -1.57 2.96
N LEU A 112 -2.82 -1.78 2.34
CA LEU A 112 -2.52 -2.98 1.57
C LEU A 112 -2.53 -4.25 2.44
N GLU A 113 -1.91 -4.21 3.63
CA GLU A 113 -1.94 -5.30 4.61
C GLU A 113 -3.38 -5.70 4.96
N ARG A 114 -4.28 -4.72 5.10
CA ARG A 114 -5.68 -4.99 5.40
C ARG A 114 -6.41 -5.64 4.24
N ALA A 115 -6.22 -5.16 3.02
CA ALA A 115 -6.81 -5.79 1.85
C ALA A 115 -6.36 -7.26 1.67
N PHE A 116 -5.07 -7.54 1.84
CA PHE A 116 -4.55 -8.92 1.73
C PHE A 116 -4.99 -9.83 2.88
N GLU A 117 -5.16 -9.32 4.11
CA GLU A 117 -5.72 -10.12 5.20
C GLU A 117 -7.17 -10.53 4.91
N GLU A 118 -8.01 -9.60 4.42
CA GLU A 118 -9.40 -9.88 4.11
C GLU A 118 -9.55 -10.89 2.96
N LEU A 119 -8.67 -10.81 1.95
CA LEU A 119 -8.59 -11.80 0.87
C LEU A 119 -8.14 -13.17 1.39
N LYS A 120 -7.08 -13.21 2.20
CA LYS A 120 -6.59 -14.42 2.87
C LYS A 120 -7.70 -15.07 3.70
N GLU A 121 -8.44 -14.28 4.47
CA GLU A 121 -9.51 -14.75 5.36
C GLU A 121 -10.83 -15.00 4.63
N LYS A 122 -10.84 -14.87 3.29
CA LYS A 122 -11.99 -15.09 2.40
C LYS A 122 -13.21 -14.23 2.74
N ARG A 123 -12.98 -13.11 3.43
CA ARG A 123 -13.99 -12.08 3.70
C ARG A 123 -14.17 -11.14 2.52
N LEU A 124 -13.17 -11.07 1.65
CA LEU A 124 -13.23 -10.41 0.35
C LEU A 124 -13.06 -11.40 -0.81
N SER A 125 -13.68 -11.05 -1.93
CA SER A 125 -13.38 -11.63 -3.24
C SER A 125 -12.57 -10.62 -4.06
N PRO A 126 -11.64 -11.05 -4.92
CA PRO A 126 -10.84 -10.18 -5.76
C PRO A 126 -11.65 -9.64 -6.94
N THR A 127 -12.56 -8.70 -6.67
CA THR A 127 -13.32 -8.00 -7.71
C THR A 127 -12.40 -7.05 -8.50
N ASN A 128 -12.80 -6.69 -9.72
CA ASN A 128 -12.05 -5.72 -10.54
C ASN A 128 -11.79 -4.41 -9.79
N ASP A 129 -12.78 -3.90 -9.06
CA ASP A 129 -12.63 -2.67 -8.27
C ASP A 129 -11.57 -2.81 -7.17
N LEU A 130 -11.57 -3.94 -6.45
CA LEU A 130 -10.56 -4.19 -5.41
C LEU A 130 -9.16 -4.31 -6.01
N VAL A 131 -9.04 -4.98 -7.16
CA VAL A 131 -7.74 -5.14 -7.82
C VAL A 131 -7.22 -3.81 -8.37
N GLN A 132 -8.07 -2.98 -8.96
CA GLN A 132 -7.70 -1.64 -9.40
C GLN A 132 -7.18 -0.81 -8.22
N VAL A 133 -7.87 -0.87 -7.09
CA VAL A 133 -7.49 -0.18 -5.85
C VAL A 133 -6.15 -0.69 -5.31
N LEU A 134 -5.89 -2.00 -5.34
CA LEU A 134 -4.60 -2.59 -4.97
C LEU A 134 -3.47 -2.11 -5.88
N GLN A 135 -3.68 -2.11 -7.20
CA GLN A 135 -2.69 -1.64 -8.19
C GLN A 135 -2.32 -0.18 -7.96
N GLU A 136 -3.31 0.66 -7.70
CA GLU A 136 -3.09 2.08 -7.49
C GLU A 136 -2.43 2.38 -6.15
N GLY A 137 -2.83 1.66 -5.09
CA GLY A 137 -2.12 1.70 -3.82
C GLY A 137 -0.64 1.33 -3.95
N PHE A 138 -0.36 0.34 -4.78
CA PHE A 138 0.99 -0.07 -5.12
C PHE A 138 1.78 1.03 -5.84
N ALA A 139 1.18 1.60 -6.88
CA ALA A 139 1.79 2.67 -7.66
C ALA A 139 2.16 3.88 -6.79
N LEU A 140 1.30 4.24 -5.83
CA LEU A 140 1.56 5.32 -4.88
C LEU A 140 2.72 5.01 -3.93
N VAL A 141 2.80 3.78 -3.42
CA VAL A 141 3.93 3.35 -2.59
C VAL A 141 5.25 3.47 -3.35
N GLU A 142 5.30 3.01 -4.60
CA GLU A 142 6.49 3.12 -5.44
C GLU A 142 6.89 4.58 -5.69
N GLU A 143 5.90 5.44 -5.88
CA GLU A 143 6.12 6.86 -6.13
C GLU A 143 6.67 7.57 -4.90
N LEU A 144 6.13 7.28 -3.71
CA LEU A 144 6.68 7.77 -2.45
C LEU A 144 8.12 7.31 -2.26
N LEU A 145 8.42 6.02 -2.50
CA LEU A 145 9.76 5.48 -2.35
C LEU A 145 10.77 6.16 -3.28
N ARG A 146 10.39 6.42 -4.54
CA ARG A 146 11.23 7.18 -5.50
C ARG A 146 11.41 8.65 -5.11
N SER A 147 10.47 9.21 -4.36
CA SER A 147 10.48 10.62 -3.97
C SER A 147 11.36 10.92 -2.76
N MET A 148 11.75 9.88 -1.99
CA MET A 148 12.64 9.99 -0.85
C MET A 148 14.06 10.34 -1.31
N ALA A 149 14.59 11.45 -0.78
CA ALA A 149 15.87 12.05 -1.12
C ALA A 149 16.80 12.09 0.09
#